data_AF-A0A5S5CDE1-F1
#
_entry.id   AF-A0A5S5CDE1-F1
#
_cell.length_a   1.000
_cell.length_b   1.000
_cell.length_c   1.000
_cell.angle_alpha   90.00
_cell.angle_beta   90.00
_cell.angle_gamma   90.00
#
_symmetry.space_group_name_H-M   'P 1'
#
loop_
_entity.id
_entity.type
_entity.pdbx_description
1 polymer ?
#
loop_
_entity_poly.entity_id
_entity_poly.type
_entity_poly.pdbx_seq_one_letter_code
_entity_poly.pdbx_strand_id
1 'polypeptide(L)'
;MLHDELSRFGVSIPSDLLLQFDKQIKRQGYGNRSEAIRDLIRRSLLQPQQYPATLCVAGTIAMVYNHHASELPLSLTGLQHAYHHDIISTMHVHLNHDQCLEILVVRGEVRRLRELGDRIRALKGVLYAELSVTHLEPGNGDERRGHPGSLHDEERKHT
;
A
#
# COMPACT_ATOMS: atom_id res chain seq x y z
N MET A 1 13.92 3.95 21.84
CA MET A 1 14.68 2.68 21.75
C MET A 1 13.75 1.56 22.17
N LEU A 2 13.05 0.92 21.23
CA LEU A 2 12.24 -0.26 21.52
C LEU A 2 13.18 -1.45 21.72
N HIS A 3 13.07 -2.12 22.86
CA HIS A 3 13.86 -3.32 23.17
C HIS A 3 13.38 -4.46 22.27
N ASP A 4 14.26 -5.01 21.43
CA ASP A 4 13.97 -6.17 20.56
C ASP A 4 14.28 -7.46 21.35
N GLU A 5 13.44 -7.77 22.33
CA GLU A 5 13.59 -8.98 23.14
C GLU A 5 13.18 -10.21 22.30
N LEU A 6 14.18 -11.01 21.91
CA LEU A 6 13.96 -12.21 21.09
C LEU A 6 13.37 -13.35 21.94
N SER A 7 12.11 -13.70 21.66
CA SER A 7 11.46 -14.88 22.24
C SER A 7 11.69 -16.14 21.40
N ARG A 8 12.09 -17.25 22.03
CA ARG A 8 12.27 -18.55 21.38
C ARG A 8 11.10 -19.46 21.67
N PHE A 9 10.45 -19.96 20.62
CA PHE A 9 9.38 -20.94 20.72
C PHE A 9 9.67 -22.14 19.80
N GLY A 10 9.15 -23.31 20.16
CA GLY A 10 9.23 -24.53 19.36
C GLY A 10 7.95 -24.76 18.56
N VAL A 11 8.08 -25.27 17.34
CA VAL A 11 6.96 -25.68 16.50
C VAL A 11 7.18 -27.10 15.99
N SER A 12 6.11 -27.89 15.95
CA SER A 12 6.10 -29.21 15.33
C SER A 12 5.54 -29.09 13.91
N ILE A 13 6.30 -29.56 12.92
CA ILE A 13 5.95 -29.48 11.50
C ILE A 13 6.29 -30.83 10.85
N PRO A 14 5.43 -31.38 9.96
CA PRO A 14 5.75 -32.56 9.17
C PRO A 14 7.11 -32.43 8.44
N SER A 15 7.90 -33.50 8.45
CA SER A 15 9.29 -33.45 7.95
C SER A 15 9.37 -33.14 6.46
N ASP A 16 8.42 -33.64 5.67
CA ASP A 16 8.27 -33.36 4.25
C ASP A 16 7.94 -31.89 3.97
N LEU A 17 7.07 -31.28 4.79
CA LEU A 17 6.74 -29.87 4.70
C LEU A 17 7.93 -28.98 5.08
N LEU A 18 8.69 -29.35 6.11
CA LEU A 18 9.91 -28.64 6.49
C LEU A 18 10.97 -28.68 5.39
N LEU A 19 11.13 -29.82 4.70
CA LEU A 19 12.04 -29.94 3.55
C LEU A 19 11.61 -29.05 2.37
N GLN A 20 10.31 -28.95 2.10
CA GLN A 20 9.79 -28.05 1.06
C GLN A 20 10.05 -26.58 1.44
N PHE A 21 9.80 -26.23 2.70
CA PHE A 21 10.07 -24.89 3.22
C PHE A 21 11.55 -24.52 3.09
N ASP A 22 12.48 -25.41 3.48
CA ASP A 22 13.92 -25.18 3.35
C ASP A 22 14.36 -24.91 1.92
N LYS A 23 13.82 -25.68 0.96
CA LYS A 23 14.10 -25.46 -0.47
C LYS A 23 13.60 -24.09 -0.92
N GLN A 24 12.41 -23.70 -0.48
CA GLN A 24 11.83 -22.42 -0.83
C GLN A 24 12.63 -21.24 -0.26
N ILE A 25 12.96 -21.26 1.03
CA ILE A 25 13.65 -20.12 1.67
C ILE A 25 15.07 -19.95 1.12
N LYS A 26 15.76 -21.03 0.74
CA LYS A 26 17.05 -20.97 0.04
C LYS A 26 16.93 -20.29 -1.32
N ARG A 27 15.91 -20.62 -2.12
CA ARG A 27 15.67 -19.94 -3.41
C ARG A 27 15.34 -18.46 -3.24
N GLN A 28 14.72 -18.10 -2.12
CA GLN A 28 14.37 -16.71 -1.79
C GLN A 28 15.52 -15.93 -1.15
N GLY A 29 16.68 -16.57 -0.90
CA GLY A 29 17.88 -15.90 -0.38
C GLY A 29 17.91 -15.70 1.13
N TYR A 30 17.02 -16.34 1.90
CA TYR A 30 17.02 -16.22 3.37
C TYR A 30 18.25 -16.88 3.99
N GLY A 31 18.83 -16.24 5.01
CA GLY A 31 20.01 -16.77 5.70
C GLY A 31 19.69 -17.89 6.69
N ASN A 32 18.47 -17.91 7.25
CA ASN A 32 18.02 -18.95 8.17
C ASN A 32 16.49 -19.05 8.23
N ARG A 33 15.98 -20.16 8.80
CA ARG A 33 14.54 -20.40 8.97
C ARG A 33 13.86 -19.35 9.85
N SER A 34 14.52 -18.88 10.91
CA SER A 34 13.93 -17.91 11.85
C SER A 34 13.62 -16.58 11.17
N GLU A 35 14.46 -16.14 10.23
CA GLU A 35 14.23 -14.95 9.41
C GLU A 35 13.05 -15.14 8.46
N ALA A 36 13.01 -16.26 7.74
CA ALA A 36 11.90 -16.58 6.84
C ALA A 36 10.56 -16.72 7.59
N ILE A 37 10.57 -17.35 8.77
CA ILE A 37 9.38 -17.48 9.64
C ILE A 37 8.97 -16.11 10.18
N ARG A 38 9.91 -15.25 10.60
CA ARG A 38 9.61 -13.90 11.08
C ARG A 38 8.95 -13.06 9.98
N ASP A 39 9.46 -13.12 8.76
CA ASP A 39 8.86 -12.45 7.61
C ASP A 39 7.48 -13.01 7.27
N LEU A 40 7.32 -14.33 7.30
CA LEU A 40 6.02 -14.98 7.10
C LEU A 40 5.00 -14.52 8.15
N ILE A 41 5.40 -14.45 9.42
CA ILE A 41 4.56 -13.96 10.52
C ILE A 41 4.25 -12.48 10.33
N ARG A 42 5.24 -11.63 10.00
CA ARG A 42 4.98 -10.22 9.72
C ARG A 42 3.96 -10.07 8.58
N ARG A 43 4.16 -10.77 7.47
CA ARG A 43 3.21 -10.76 6.33
C ARG A 43 1.81 -11.23 6.74
N SER A 44 1.69 -12.23 7.62
CA SER A 44 0.38 -12.68 8.09
C SER A 44 -0.28 -11.71 9.07
N LEU A 45 0.50 -10.92 9.81
CA LEU A 45 0.02 -9.87 10.71
C LEU A 45 -0.30 -8.55 9.98
N LEU A 46 0.33 -8.28 8.83
CA LEU A 46 0.07 -7.10 8.00
C LEU A 46 -1.26 -7.18 7.23
N GLN A 47 -2.13 -8.16 7.50
CA GLN A 47 -3.43 -8.23 6.85
C GLN A 47 -4.21 -6.95 7.15
N PRO A 48 -4.72 -6.23 6.13
CA PRO A 48 -5.46 -4.99 6.32
C PRO A 48 -6.53 -5.14 7.39
N GLN A 49 -7.20 -6.30 7.44
CA GLN A 49 -8.30 -6.67 8.35
C GLN A 49 -7.96 -6.59 9.84
N GLN A 50 -6.70 -6.74 10.23
CA GLN A 50 -6.26 -6.75 11.63
C GLN A 50 -6.04 -5.34 12.21
N TYR A 51 -5.96 -4.33 11.34
CA TYR A 51 -5.78 -2.95 11.78
C TYR A 51 -7.09 -2.32 12.25
N PRO A 52 -7.05 -1.49 13.33
CA PRO A 52 -8.18 -0.64 13.70
C PRO A 52 -8.62 0.22 12.52
N ALA A 53 -9.93 0.35 12.33
CA ALA A 53 -10.51 1.08 11.20
C ALA A 53 -10.03 2.55 11.10
N THR A 54 -9.75 3.17 12.25
CA THR A 54 -9.31 4.57 12.38
C THR A 54 -7.80 4.75 12.35
N LEU A 55 -7.02 3.66 12.30
CA LEU A 55 -5.57 3.79 12.26
C LEU A 55 -5.14 4.38 10.90
N CYS A 56 -4.30 5.41 10.94
CA CYS A 56 -3.67 5.95 9.75
C CYS A 56 -2.49 5.08 9.35
N VAL A 57 -2.47 4.60 8.10
CA VAL A 57 -1.46 3.71 7.55
C VAL A 57 -1.00 4.21 6.19
N ALA A 58 0.15 3.71 5.72
CA ALA A 58 0.59 3.85 4.33
C ALA A 58 0.47 2.50 3.63
N GLY A 59 0.38 2.50 2.31
CA GLY A 59 0.21 1.25 1.57
C GLY A 59 0.18 1.43 0.07
N THR A 60 -0.19 0.35 -0.61
CA THR A 60 -0.45 0.34 -2.04
C THR A 60 -1.77 -0.36 -2.36
N ILE A 61 -2.46 0.13 -3.40
CA ILE A 61 -3.49 -0.65 -4.09
C ILE A 61 -2.90 -1.04 -5.44
N ALA A 62 -2.64 -2.33 -5.62
CA ALA A 62 -2.19 -2.88 -6.89
C ALA A 62 -3.40 -3.42 -7.65
N MET A 63 -3.59 -3.02 -8.91
CA MET A 63 -4.67 -3.51 -9.73
C MET A 63 -4.24 -3.85 -11.16
N VAL A 64 -4.89 -4.84 -11.75
CA VAL A 64 -4.77 -5.18 -13.17
C VAL A 64 -6.14 -5.05 -13.81
N TYR A 65 -6.22 -4.36 -14.94
CA TYR A 65 -7.48 -4.21 -15.68
C TYR A 65 -7.28 -4.21 -17.19
N ASN A 66 -8.36 -4.49 -17.91
CA ASN A 66 -8.40 -4.38 -19.36
C ASN A 66 -8.73 -2.92 -19.76
N HIS A 67 -7.84 -2.23 -20.45
CA HIS A 67 -8.04 -0.82 -20.82
C HIS A 67 -8.97 -0.62 -22.04
N HIS A 68 -9.31 -1.69 -22.77
CA HIS A 68 -10.38 -1.67 -23.78
C HIS A 68 -11.79 -1.76 -23.16
N ALA A 69 -11.90 -2.02 -21.85
CA ALA A 69 -13.18 -1.99 -21.17
C ALA A 69 -13.77 -0.57 -21.21
N SER A 70 -14.84 -0.41 -21.98
CA SER A 70 -15.60 0.84 -22.10
C SER A 70 -15.96 1.38 -20.70
N GLU A 71 -15.74 2.68 -20.50
CA GLU A 71 -15.99 3.45 -19.27
C GLU A 71 -15.07 3.19 -18.06
N LEU A 72 -14.27 2.13 -18.06
CA LEU A 72 -13.41 1.82 -16.90
C LEU A 72 -12.37 2.90 -16.61
N PRO A 73 -11.61 3.44 -17.60
CA PRO A 73 -10.65 4.51 -17.33
C PRO A 73 -11.29 5.74 -16.70
N LEU A 74 -12.47 6.15 -17.20
CA LEU A 74 -13.20 7.30 -16.66
C LEU A 74 -13.69 7.04 -15.23
N SER A 75 -14.19 5.83 -14.96
CA SER A 75 -14.65 5.41 -13.63
C SER A 75 -13.50 5.36 -12.62
N LEU A 76 -12.33 4.83 -13.03
CA LEU A 76 -11.11 4.81 -12.22
C LEU A 76 -10.62 6.23 -11.93
N THR A 77 -10.54 7.09 -12.93
CA THR A 77 -10.16 8.50 -12.73
C THR A 77 -11.13 9.20 -11.77
N GLY A 78 -12.45 9.08 -11.98
CA GLY A 78 -13.45 9.67 -11.09
C GLY A 78 -13.33 9.18 -9.64
N LEU A 79 -13.13 7.87 -9.46
CA LEU A 79 -12.95 7.27 -8.14
C LEU A 79 -11.64 7.74 -7.48
N GLN A 80 -10.53 7.77 -8.20
CA GLN A 80 -9.25 8.28 -7.68
C GLN A 80 -9.33 9.75 -7.28
N HIS A 81 -9.99 10.60 -8.08
CA HIS A 81 -10.23 12.00 -7.72
C HIS A 81 -11.05 12.15 -6.42
N ALA A 82 -12.03 11.27 -6.18
CA ALA A 82 -12.82 11.30 -4.94
C ALA A 82 -11.99 10.94 -3.69
N TYR A 83 -10.88 10.22 -3.86
CA TYR A 83 -9.95 9.81 -2.80
C TYR A 83 -8.58 10.49 -2.92
N HIS A 84 -8.48 11.65 -3.60
CA HIS A 84 -7.19 12.30 -3.86
C HIS A 84 -6.40 12.71 -2.61
N HIS A 85 -7.04 12.86 -1.45
CA HIS A 85 -6.35 13.10 -0.18
C HIS A 85 -5.68 11.83 0.38
N ASP A 86 -6.22 10.66 0.05
CA ASP A 86 -5.72 9.36 0.48
C ASP A 86 -4.71 8.76 -0.52
N ILE A 87 -4.71 9.21 -1.77
CA ILE A 87 -3.79 8.77 -2.83
C ILE A 87 -2.63 9.75 -2.96
N ILE A 88 -1.41 9.26 -2.77
CA ILE A 88 -0.17 10.05 -2.89
C ILE A 88 0.30 10.10 -4.34
N SER A 89 0.30 8.96 -5.01
CA SER A 89 0.75 8.85 -6.40
C SER A 89 0.18 7.60 -7.06
N THR A 90 0.20 7.61 -8.39
CA THR A 90 -0.26 6.50 -9.24
C THR A 90 0.83 6.17 -10.24
N MET A 91 1.15 4.89 -10.40
CA MET A 91 2.03 4.37 -11.44
C MET A 91 1.23 3.46 -12.35
N HIS A 92 1.29 3.72 -13.66
CA HIS A 92 0.60 2.94 -14.69
C HIS A 92 1.63 2.26 -15.60
N VAL A 93 1.44 0.97 -15.86
CA VAL A 93 2.32 0.17 -16.72
C VAL A 93 1.48 -0.66 -17.68
N HIS A 94 1.72 -0.54 -18.98
CA HIS A 94 1.14 -1.44 -19.97
C HIS A 94 1.82 -2.81 -19.86
N LEU A 95 1.07 -3.85 -19.48
CA LEU A 95 1.59 -5.22 -19.39
C LEU A 95 1.62 -5.89 -20.77
N ASN A 96 0.59 -5.63 -21.58
CA ASN A 96 0.44 -6.11 -22.95
C ASN A 96 -0.57 -5.22 -23.70
N HIS A 97 -1.04 -5.69 -24.86
CA HIS A 97 -1.98 -4.93 -25.70
C HIS A 97 -3.32 -4.62 -25.03
N ASP A 98 -3.77 -5.45 -24.08
CA ASP A 98 -5.11 -5.29 -23.48
C ASP A 98 -5.04 -4.86 -22.01
N GLN A 99 -3.97 -5.22 -21.31
CA GLN A 99 -3.89 -5.14 -19.84
C GLN A 99 -2.93 -4.06 -19.35
N CYS A 100 -3.39 -3.35 -18.32
CA CYS A 100 -2.59 -2.39 -17.57
C CYS A 100 -2.45 -2.87 -16.12
N LEU A 101 -1.26 -2.69 -15.56
CA LEU A 101 -1.00 -2.73 -14.12
C LEU A 101 -1.00 -1.28 -13.62
N GLU A 102 -1.76 -1.02 -12.57
CA GLU A 102 -1.78 0.28 -11.92
C GLU A 102 -1.53 0.11 -10.42
N ILE A 103 -0.60 0.90 -9.89
CA ILE A 103 -0.22 0.90 -8.48
C ILE A 103 -0.52 2.27 -7.90
N LEU A 104 -1.44 2.33 -6.94
CA LEU A 104 -1.75 3.56 -6.20
C LEU A 104 -0.98 3.50 -4.89
N VAL A 105 -0.08 4.45 -4.66
CA VAL A 105 0.52 4.67 -3.35
C VAL A 105 -0.48 5.46 -2.51
N VAL A 106 -0.84 4.94 -1.34
CA VAL A 106 -1.90 5.50 -0.50
C VAL A 106 -1.45 5.76 0.93
N ARG A 107 -2.06 6.75 1.58
CA ARG A 107 -1.90 7.04 3.01
C ARG A 107 -3.20 7.62 3.57
N GLY A 108 -3.76 6.98 4.58
CA GLY A 108 -5.01 7.40 5.18
C GLY A 108 -5.53 6.40 6.21
N GLU A 109 -6.75 6.63 6.70
CA GLU A 109 -7.41 5.69 7.61
C GLU A 109 -7.66 4.34 6.92
N VAL A 110 -7.36 3.24 7.62
CA VAL A 110 -7.57 1.87 7.12
C VAL A 110 -8.98 1.68 6.54
N ARG A 111 -10.02 2.22 7.18
CA ARG A 111 -11.40 2.14 6.69
C ARG A 111 -11.56 2.75 5.30
N ARG A 112 -11.02 3.95 5.07
CA ARG A 112 -11.11 4.66 3.79
C ARG A 112 -10.32 3.94 2.71
N LEU A 113 -9.13 3.45 3.04
CA LEU A 113 -8.29 2.72 2.08
C LEU A 113 -8.92 1.37 1.68
N ARG A 114 -9.54 0.66 2.63
CA ARG A 114 -10.32 -0.55 2.33
C ARG A 114 -11.50 -0.23 1.43
N GLU A 115 -12.28 0.81 1.75
CA GLU A 115 -13.41 1.24 0.91
C GLU A 115 -12.97 1.57 -0.52
N LEU A 116 -11.87 2.30 -0.70
CA LEU A 116 -11.31 2.59 -2.02
C LEU A 116 -10.94 1.29 -2.76
N GLY A 117 -10.21 0.38 -2.11
CA GLY A 117 -9.83 -0.91 -2.68
C GLY A 117 -11.02 -1.77 -3.08
N ASP A 118 -12.06 -1.82 -2.24
CA ASP A 118 -13.29 -2.57 -2.48
C ASP A 118 -14.09 -1.96 -3.64
N ARG A 119 -14.18 -0.63 -3.72
CA ARG A 119 -14.82 0.08 -4.84
C ARG A 119 -14.09 -0.16 -6.16
N ILE A 120 -12.75 -0.10 -6.16
CA ILE A 120 -11.93 -0.44 -7.34
C ILE A 120 -12.21 -1.88 -7.78
N ARG A 121 -12.18 -2.82 -6.84
CA ARG A 121 -12.44 -4.25 -7.11
C ARG A 121 -13.82 -4.50 -7.70
N ALA A 122 -14.82 -3.69 -7.35
CA ALA A 122 -16.19 -3.81 -7.84
C ALA A 122 -16.39 -3.25 -9.27
N LEU A 123 -15.44 -2.49 -9.82
CA LEU A 123 -15.57 -1.93 -11.16
C LEU A 123 -15.45 -3.02 -12.24
N LYS A 124 -16.39 -3.01 -13.19
CA LYS A 124 -16.39 -3.92 -14.33
C LYS A 124 -15.14 -3.69 -15.19
N GLY A 125 -14.38 -4.76 -15.44
CA GLY A 125 -13.15 -4.72 -16.23
C GLY A 125 -11.87 -4.70 -15.39
N VAL A 126 -11.98 -4.54 -14.07
CA VAL A 126 -10.89 -4.84 -13.13
C VAL A 126 -10.77 -6.35 -12.97
N LEU A 127 -9.59 -6.89 -13.28
CA LEU A 127 -9.27 -8.32 -13.22
C LEU A 127 -8.70 -8.71 -11.86
N TYR A 128 -7.98 -7.79 -11.23
CA TYR A 128 -7.35 -7.97 -9.93
C TYR A 128 -7.24 -6.61 -9.24
N ALA A 129 -7.45 -6.56 -7.93
CA ALA A 129 -7.20 -5.39 -7.10
C ALA A 129 -6.91 -5.84 -5.66
N GLU A 130 -5.77 -5.45 -5.09
CA GLU A 130 -5.37 -5.80 -3.72
C GLU A 130 -4.83 -4.58 -2.99
N LEU A 131 -5.37 -4.35 -1.79
CA LEU A 131 -4.83 -3.38 -0.84
C LEU A 131 -3.78 -4.09 0.02
N SER A 132 -2.55 -3.59 -0.01
CA SER A 132 -1.49 -3.91 0.92
C SER A 132 -1.21 -2.70 1.79
N VAL A 133 -1.21 -2.85 3.11
CA VAL A 133 -0.92 -1.78 4.06
C VAL A 133 0.31 -2.10 4.89
N THR A 134 1.03 -1.07 5.28
CA THR A 134 2.15 -1.12 6.21
C THR A 134 1.95 -0.08 7.31
N HIS A 135 2.58 -0.31 8.46
CA HIS A 135 2.56 0.65 9.54
C HIS A 135 3.25 1.95 9.09
N LEU A 136 2.58 3.08 9.35
CA LEU A 136 3.21 4.38 9.36
C LEU A 136 3.60 4.65 10.82
N GLU A 137 4.88 4.68 11.16
CA GLU A 137 5.27 5.24 12.45
C GLU A 137 4.85 6.71 12.46
N PRO A 138 4.22 7.21 13.54
CA PRO A 138 3.88 8.62 13.62
C PRO A 138 5.18 9.42 13.53
N GLY A 139 5.38 10.07 12.38
CA GLY A 139 6.47 11.02 12.20
C GLY A 139 6.34 12.12 13.25
N ASN A 140 7.46 12.49 13.85
CA ASN A 140 7.55 13.46 14.95
C ASN A 140 7.30 14.92 14.50
N GLY A 141 6.34 15.15 13.62
CA GLY A 141 6.15 16.43 12.95
C GLY A 141 4.78 16.54 12.28
N ASP A 142 3.78 16.91 13.08
CA ASP A 142 2.66 17.69 12.56
C ASP A 142 3.19 19.07 12.14
N GLU A 143 3.81 19.17 10.97
CA GLU A 143 4.10 20.45 10.32
C GLU A 143 2.86 20.93 9.55
N ARG A 144 1.75 21.07 10.27
CA ARG A 144 0.71 22.06 9.92
C ARG A 144 1.13 23.40 10.51
N ARG A 145 2.21 24.00 9.99
CA ARG A 145 2.47 25.43 10.14
C ARG A 145 2.31 26.08 8.78
N GLY A 146 1.22 26.84 8.65
CA GLY A 146 0.91 27.60 7.45
C GLY A 146 2.08 28.48 7.05
N HIS A 147 2.39 28.48 5.76
CA HIS A 147 3.20 29.52 5.16
C HIS A 147 2.55 30.88 5.42
N PRO A 148 3.24 31.85 6.03
CA PRO A 148 2.77 33.23 5.99
C PRO A 148 2.89 33.69 4.53
N GLY A 149 1.77 34.11 3.96
CA GLY A 149 1.70 34.65 2.62
C GLY A 149 2.66 35.82 2.46
N SER A 150 3.51 35.76 1.44
CA SER A 150 4.25 36.91 0.95
C SER A 150 3.27 37.89 0.31
N LEU A 151 2.98 38.97 1.02
CA LEU A 151 2.38 40.19 0.49
C LEU A 151 3.28 40.69 -0.65
N HIS A 152 2.76 40.68 -1.87
CA HIS A 152 3.29 41.49 -2.95
C HIS A 152 2.73 42.90 -2.78
N ASP A 153 3.55 43.81 -2.26
CA ASP A 153 3.27 45.24 -2.37
C ASP A 153 3.53 45.68 -3.82
N GLU A 154 2.47 46.12 -4.48
CA GLU A 154 2.56 47.01 -5.64
C GLU A 154 3.06 48.38 -5.16
N GLU A 155 4.30 48.76 -5.48
CA GLU A 155 4.66 50.18 -5.55
C GLU A 155 5.13 50.56 -6.95
N ARG A 156 4.26 51.36 -7.59
CA ARG A 156 4.53 52.18 -8.77
C ARG A 156 5.59 53.25 -8.45
N LYS A 157 6.49 53.53 -9.41
CA LYS A 157 6.94 54.89 -9.82
C LYS A 157 7.83 54.74 -11.07
N HIS A 158 7.36 55.17 -12.25
CA HIS A 158 7.73 56.44 -12.90
C HIS A 158 9.24 56.67 -12.97
N THR A 159 9.85 56.41 -14.13
CA THR A 159 10.51 57.39 -15.01
C THR A 159 10.73 56.74 -16.38
#